data_AF-A0A0P6X9Q1-F1
#
_entry.id   AF-A0A0P6X9Q1-F1
#
_cell.length_a   1.000
_cell.length_b   1.000
_cell.length_c   1.000
_cell.angle_alpha   90.00
_cell.angle_beta   90.00
_cell.angle_gamma   90.00
#
_symmetry.space_group_name_H-M   'P 1'
#
loop_
_entity.id
_entity.type
_entity.pdbx_description
1 polymer ?
#
loop_
_entity_poly.entity_id
_entity_poly.type
_entity_poly.pdbx_seq_one_letter_code
_entity_poly.pdbx_strand_id
1 'polypeptide(L)'
;MALSAPSLAQQTDASQLPEGNSPEEVAQRKTANEQQAEFASSQLQNNANSQAEYDRRLKEVEEAKDKIAADQAAAQAAYEAEKAKREQDYQAAMAKWRDDVEACKAGDLAKCGASPAVQP
;
A
#
# COMPACT_ATOMS: atom_id res chain seq x y z
N MET A 1 42.84 -4.72 -2.51
CA MET A 1 42.70 -3.77 -1.39
C MET A 1 42.36 -4.58 -0.16
N ALA A 2 43.34 -4.84 0.69
CA ALA A 2 43.16 -5.60 1.92
C ALA A 2 42.60 -4.65 2.99
N LEU A 3 41.39 -4.90 3.45
CA LEU A 3 40.81 -4.20 4.60
C LEU A 3 41.41 -4.82 5.86
N SER A 4 42.38 -4.12 6.43
CA SER A 4 42.99 -4.46 7.72
C SER A 4 41.93 -4.44 8.81
N ALA A 5 41.53 -5.61 9.30
CA ALA A 5 40.80 -5.73 10.55
C ALA A 5 41.71 -5.23 11.69
N PRO A 6 41.21 -4.40 12.63
CA PRO A 6 41.99 -4.04 13.79
C PRO A 6 42.24 -5.30 14.61
N SER A 7 43.52 -5.64 14.75
CA SER A 7 43.99 -6.77 15.55
C SER A 7 43.60 -6.55 17.01
N LEU A 8 42.82 -7.48 17.55
CA LEU A 8 42.58 -7.65 18.98
C LEU A 8 43.94 -7.85 19.68
N ALA A 9 44.52 -6.76 20.17
CA ALA A 9 45.62 -6.83 21.12
C ALA A 9 45.04 -7.30 22.46
N GLN A 10 45.13 -8.62 22.67
CA GLN A 10 44.99 -9.28 23.95
C GLN A 10 45.97 -8.65 24.95
N GLN A 11 45.51 -7.68 25.74
CA GLN A 11 46.00 -7.50 27.11
C GLN A 11 45.10 -8.32 28.02
N THR A 12 45.30 -9.64 27.98
CA THR A 12 44.78 -10.52 29.02
C THR A 12 45.68 -10.37 30.24
N ASP A 13 45.42 -9.35 31.05
CA ASP A 13 45.72 -9.43 32.48
C ASP A 13 44.76 -10.49 33.07
N ALA A 14 45.10 -11.76 32.87
CA ALA A 14 44.27 -12.91 33.21
C ALA A 14 44.20 -13.19 34.72
N SER A 15 44.49 -12.21 35.58
CA SER A 15 44.61 -12.41 37.03
C SER A 15 43.98 -11.31 37.90
N GLN A 16 43.25 -10.35 37.33
CA GLN A 16 42.46 -9.41 38.15
C GLN A 16 40.97 -9.54 37.82
N LEU A 17 40.37 -10.63 38.30
CA LEU A 17 38.98 -10.51 38.72
C LEU A 17 38.95 -9.38 39.77
N PRO A 18 38.08 -8.37 39.64
CA PRO A 18 38.04 -7.29 40.62
C PRO A 18 37.89 -7.88 42.02
N GLU A 19 38.83 -7.59 42.92
CA GLU A 19 38.71 -7.92 44.35
C GLU A 19 37.60 -7.04 44.95
N GLY A 20 36.37 -7.51 44.76
CA GLY A 20 35.14 -6.83 45.16
C GLY A 20 34.01 -7.87 45.24
N ASN A 21 34.04 -8.66 46.31
CA ASN A 21 32.94 -9.54 46.70
C ASN A 21 32.27 -9.01 47.97
N SER A 22 32.19 -7.69 48.13
CA SER A 22 31.31 -7.17 49.16
C SER A 22 29.87 -7.65 48.85
N PRO A 23 29.06 -7.96 49.86
CA PRO A 23 27.66 -8.35 49.65
C PRO A 23 26.89 -7.34 48.79
N GLU A 24 27.23 -6.05 48.86
CA GLU A 24 26.64 -4.98 48.06
C GLU A 24 27.00 -5.07 46.57
N GLU A 25 28.25 -5.31 46.20
CA GLU A 25 28.64 -5.46 44.79
C GLU A 25 28.02 -6.71 44.15
N VAL A 26 27.89 -7.79 44.91
CA VAL A 26 27.21 -9.02 44.46
C VAL A 26 25.72 -8.73 44.24
N ALA A 27 25.07 -8.01 45.15
CA ALA A 27 23.66 -7.63 45.02
C ALA A 27 23.44 -6.71 43.80
N GLN A 28 24.28 -5.70 43.61
CA GLN A 28 24.19 -4.79 42.46
C GLN A 28 24.38 -5.51 41.13
N ARG A 29 25.37 -6.41 41.05
CA ARG A 29 25.60 -7.22 39.84
C ARG A 29 24.42 -8.14 39.54
N LYS A 30 23.84 -8.76 40.57
CA LYS A 30 22.64 -9.58 40.39
C LYS A 30 21.48 -8.77 39.81
N THR A 31 21.20 -7.60 40.38
CA THR A 31 20.16 -6.68 39.88
C THR A 31 20.43 -6.24 38.44
N ALA A 32 21.67 -5.86 38.11
CA ALA A 32 22.04 -5.45 36.76
C ALA A 32 21.88 -6.59 35.74
N ASN A 33 22.28 -7.81 36.11
CA ASN A 33 22.12 -8.99 35.26
C ASN A 33 20.63 -9.35 35.05
N GLU A 34 19.80 -9.23 36.09
CA GLU A 34 18.35 -9.44 36.00
C GLU A 34 17.70 -8.43 35.05
N GLN A 35 18.06 -7.14 35.17
CA GLN A 35 17.58 -6.08 34.27
C GLN A 35 18.03 -6.29 32.83
N GLN A 36 19.29 -6.71 32.61
CA GLN A 36 19.79 -7.04 31.28
C GLN A 36 19.07 -8.24 30.67
N ALA A 37 18.80 -9.28 31.47
CA ALA A 37 18.06 -10.45 31.02
C ALA A 37 16.61 -10.11 30.64
N GLU A 38 15.94 -9.28 31.44
CA GLU A 38 14.57 -8.81 31.16
C GLU A 38 14.52 -7.97 29.88
N PHE A 39 15.46 -7.02 29.73
CA PHE A 39 15.56 -6.21 28.52
C PHE A 39 15.82 -7.08 27.27
N ALA A 40 16.77 -8.02 27.34
CA ALA A 40 17.07 -8.92 26.25
C ALA A 40 15.86 -9.79 25.86
N SER A 41 15.12 -10.30 26.86
CA SER A 41 13.88 -11.05 26.64
C SER A 41 12.83 -10.20 25.91
N SER A 42 12.64 -8.96 26.35
CA SER A 42 11.73 -8.01 25.70
C SER A 42 12.14 -7.74 24.24
N GLN A 43 13.42 -7.54 23.97
CA GLN A 43 13.92 -7.33 22.59
C GLN A 43 13.66 -8.53 21.69
N LEU A 44 13.89 -9.76 22.18
CA LEU A 44 13.60 -10.98 21.42
C LEU A 44 12.11 -11.09 21.10
N GLN A 45 11.24 -10.80 22.06
CA GLN A 45 9.80 -10.81 21.85
C GLN A 45 9.35 -9.74 20.84
N ASN A 46 9.89 -8.53 20.95
CA ASN A 46 9.59 -7.45 20.01
C ASN A 46 10.06 -7.78 18.59
N ASN A 47 11.23 -8.40 18.44
CA ASN A 47 11.73 -8.85 17.15
C ASN A 47 10.84 -9.93 16.54
N ALA A 48 10.41 -10.92 17.32
CA ALA A 48 9.49 -11.96 16.87
C ALA A 48 8.15 -11.39 16.41
N ASN A 49 7.58 -10.46 17.19
CA ASN A 49 6.33 -9.77 16.83
C ASN A 49 6.51 -8.93 15.55
N SER A 50 7.65 -8.24 15.42
CA SER A 50 7.93 -7.39 14.26
C SER A 50 8.10 -8.22 12.99
N GLN A 51 8.72 -9.40 13.09
CA GLN A 51 8.82 -10.34 11.98
C GLN A 51 7.44 -10.85 11.55
N ALA A 52 6.60 -11.25 12.52
CA ALA A 52 5.25 -11.72 12.21
C ALA A 52 4.39 -10.64 11.53
N GLU A 53 4.47 -9.39 12.00
CA GLU A 53 3.78 -8.26 11.37
C GLU A 53 4.31 -7.95 9.98
N TYR A 54 5.64 -8.01 9.79
CA TYR A 54 6.25 -7.83 8.47
C TYR A 54 5.74 -8.88 7.47
N ASP A 55 5.75 -10.15 7.85
CA ASP A 55 5.28 -11.26 7.01
C ASP A 55 3.78 -11.13 6.69
N ARG A 56 2.97 -10.69 7.67
CA ARG A 56 1.54 -10.39 7.47
C ARG A 56 1.34 -9.28 6.45
N ARG A 57 2.06 -8.15 6.59
CA ARG A 57 2.01 -7.01 5.67
C ARG A 57 2.43 -7.38 4.25
N LEU A 58 3.41 -8.27 4.12
CA LEU A 58 3.88 -8.74 2.81
C LEU A 58 2.77 -9.47 2.06
N LYS A 59 2.05 -10.38 2.75
CA LYS A 59 0.89 -11.06 2.18
C LYS A 59 -0.23 -10.09 1.81
N GLU A 60 -0.55 -9.13 2.67
CA GLU A 60 -1.55 -8.09 2.37
C GLU A 60 -1.20 -7.29 1.10
N VAL A 61 0.08 -6.94 0.92
CA VAL A 61 0.55 -6.21 -0.27
C VAL A 61 0.45 -7.08 -1.53
N GLU A 62 0.76 -8.36 -1.43
CA GLU A 62 0.64 -9.30 -2.55
C GLU A 62 -0.82 -9.48 -2.98
N GLU A 63 -1.72 -9.74 -2.03
CA GLU A 63 -3.17 -9.83 -2.28
C GLU A 63 -3.74 -8.52 -2.85
N ALA A 64 -3.29 -7.37 -2.36
CA ALA A 64 -3.74 -6.07 -2.86
C ALA A 64 -3.32 -5.82 -4.31
N LYS A 65 -2.11 -6.27 -4.71
CA LYS A 65 -1.63 -6.08 -6.09
C LYS A 65 -2.51 -6.81 -7.10
N ASP A 66 -2.84 -8.06 -6.84
CA ASP A 66 -3.67 -8.86 -7.76
C ASP A 66 -5.07 -8.27 -7.87
N LYS A 67 -5.64 -7.81 -6.74
CA LYS A 67 -6.93 -7.14 -6.74
C LYS A 67 -6.90 -5.84 -7.54
N ILE A 68 -5.89 -4.99 -7.37
CA ILE A 68 -5.76 -3.73 -8.11
C ILE A 68 -5.65 -3.99 -9.61
N ALA A 69 -4.90 -5.00 -10.03
CA ALA A 69 -4.77 -5.36 -11.44
C ALA A 69 -6.12 -5.81 -12.04
N ALA A 70 -6.87 -6.64 -11.32
CA ALA A 70 -8.20 -7.08 -11.74
C ALA A 70 -9.20 -5.92 -11.81
N ASP A 71 -9.21 -5.05 -10.79
CA ASP A 71 -10.10 -3.88 -10.72
C ASP A 71 -9.81 -2.90 -11.86
N GLN A 72 -8.54 -2.66 -12.20
CA GLN A 72 -8.16 -1.81 -13.34
C GLN A 72 -8.62 -2.39 -14.68
N ALA A 73 -8.44 -3.70 -14.90
CA ALA A 73 -8.89 -4.35 -16.12
C ALA A 73 -10.41 -4.26 -16.29
N ALA A 74 -11.16 -4.49 -15.20
CA ALA A 74 -12.62 -4.37 -15.17
C ALA A 74 -13.07 -2.92 -15.43
N ALA A 75 -12.43 -1.94 -14.79
CA ALA A 75 -12.74 -0.51 -14.97
C ALA A 75 -12.50 -0.05 -16.42
N GLN A 76 -11.39 -0.49 -17.04
CA GLN A 76 -11.09 -0.15 -18.43
C GLN A 76 -12.12 -0.75 -19.38
N ALA A 77 -12.51 -2.02 -19.18
CA ALA A 77 -13.52 -2.67 -20.00
C ALA A 77 -14.88 -1.97 -19.88
N ALA A 78 -15.29 -1.60 -18.66
CA ALA A 78 -16.52 -0.85 -18.43
C ALA A 78 -16.49 0.54 -19.09
N TYR A 79 -15.36 1.24 -19.00
CA TYR A 79 -15.18 2.55 -19.63
C TYR A 79 -15.31 2.49 -21.15
N GLU A 80 -14.64 1.54 -21.81
CA GLU A 80 -14.74 1.39 -23.27
C GLU A 80 -16.15 0.99 -23.71
N ALA A 81 -16.85 0.15 -22.94
CA ALA A 81 -18.24 -0.21 -23.21
C ALA A 81 -19.19 1.00 -23.13
N GLU A 82 -19.07 1.81 -22.06
CA GLU A 82 -19.87 3.03 -21.90
C GLU A 82 -19.57 4.08 -22.98
N LYS A 83 -18.31 4.22 -23.37
CA LYS A 83 -17.90 5.08 -24.47
C LYS A 83 -18.52 4.65 -25.79
N ALA A 84 -18.47 3.35 -26.11
CA ALA A 84 -19.08 2.81 -27.33
C ALA A 84 -20.60 3.00 -27.34
N LYS A 85 -21.26 2.77 -26.20
CA LYS A 85 -22.71 3.02 -26.05
C LYS A 85 -23.06 4.49 -26.26
N ARG A 86 -22.32 5.41 -25.63
CA ARG A 86 -22.54 6.85 -25.79
C ARG A 86 -22.36 7.31 -27.23
N GLU A 87 -21.37 6.77 -27.94
CA GLU A 87 -21.18 7.06 -29.36
C GLU A 87 -22.38 6.57 -30.19
N GLN A 88 -22.86 5.36 -29.93
CA GLN A 88 -24.04 4.82 -30.62
C GLN A 88 -25.29 5.68 -30.36
N ASP A 89 -25.54 6.07 -29.11
CA ASP A 89 -26.67 6.93 -28.72
C ASP A 89 -26.57 8.30 -29.39
N TYR A 90 -25.35 8.87 -29.45
CA TYR A 90 -25.11 10.13 -30.16
C TYR A 90 -25.40 10.01 -31.66
N GLN A 91 -24.89 8.97 -32.32
CA GLN A 91 -25.14 8.77 -33.76
C GLN A 91 -26.63 8.57 -34.05
N ALA A 92 -27.35 7.81 -33.21
CA ALA A 92 -28.79 7.63 -33.33
C ALA A 92 -29.55 8.95 -33.14
N ALA A 93 -29.19 9.75 -32.13
CA ALA A 93 -29.78 11.06 -31.89
C ALA A 93 -29.51 12.03 -33.06
N MET A 94 -28.30 12.02 -33.61
CA MET A 94 -27.93 12.85 -34.75
C MET A 94 -28.63 12.43 -36.05
N ALA A 95 -28.80 11.13 -36.29
CA ALA A 95 -29.58 10.63 -37.42
C ALA A 95 -31.03 11.12 -37.32
N LYS A 96 -31.67 10.90 -36.16
CA LYS A 96 -33.03 11.39 -35.89
C LYS A 96 -33.15 12.91 -36.05
N TRP A 97 -32.20 13.67 -35.52
CA TRP A 97 -32.20 15.12 -35.64
C TRP A 97 -32.10 15.57 -37.10
N ARG A 98 -31.24 14.94 -37.91
CA ARG A 98 -31.15 15.24 -39.35
C ARG A 98 -32.48 14.94 -40.06
N ASP A 99 -33.11 13.81 -39.77
CA ASP A 99 -34.40 13.45 -40.35
C ASP A 99 -35.50 14.45 -39.97
N ASP A 100 -35.57 14.84 -38.68
CA ASP A 100 -36.55 15.82 -38.20
C ASP A 100 -36.29 17.22 -38.84
N VAL A 101 -35.02 17.61 -39.06
CA VAL A 101 -34.67 18.86 -39.76
C VAL A 101 -35.10 18.84 -41.22
N GLU A 102 -34.89 17.75 -41.94
CA GLU A 102 -35.32 17.65 -43.35
C GLU A 102 -36.85 17.63 -43.47
N ALA A 103 -37.56 16.94 -42.56
CA ALA A 103 -39.01 16.97 -42.49
C ALA A 103 -39.55 18.40 -42.21
N CYS A 104 -38.90 19.13 -41.28
CA CYS A 104 -39.19 20.53 -41.03
C CYS A 104 -39.02 21.41 -42.26
N LYS A 105 -37.90 21.28 -42.98
CA LYS A 105 -37.65 22.02 -44.24
C LYS A 105 -38.68 21.70 -45.32
N ALA A 106 -39.20 20.47 -45.34
CA ALA A 106 -40.27 20.04 -46.24
C ALA A 106 -41.66 20.57 -45.83
N GLY A 107 -41.77 21.31 -44.72
CA GLY A 107 -43.01 21.93 -44.25
C GLY A 107 -43.71 21.21 -43.11
N ASP A 108 -43.16 20.12 -42.58
CA ASP A 108 -43.68 19.48 -41.37
C ASP A 108 -43.25 20.26 -40.12
N LEU A 109 -44.06 21.28 -39.78
CA LEU A 109 -43.81 22.16 -38.64
C LEU A 109 -43.78 21.42 -37.29
N ALA A 110 -44.38 20.22 -37.19
CA ALA A 110 -44.30 19.41 -35.96
C ALA A 110 -42.90 18.84 -35.70
N LYS A 111 -42.04 18.82 -36.73
CA LYS A 111 -40.65 18.35 -36.67
C LYS A 111 -39.62 19.47 -36.58
N CYS A 112 -40.05 20.73 -36.75
CA CYS A 112 -39.23 21.92 -36.52
C CYS A 112 -38.96 22.11 -35.02
N GLY A 113 -38.00 21.34 -34.49
CA GLY A 113 -37.41 21.39 -33.16
C GLY A 113 -38.21 22.04 -32.02
N ALA A 114 -38.67 21.23 -31.06
CA ALA A 114 -38.76 21.70 -29.68
C ALA A 114 -37.34 21.68 -29.08
N SER A 115 -36.89 22.82 -28.53
CA SER A 115 -35.61 22.91 -27.81
C SER A 115 -35.55 21.79 -26.76
N PRO A 116 -34.48 21.00 -26.67
CA PRO A 116 -34.40 19.94 -25.67
C PRO A 116 -34.59 20.60 -24.30
N ALA A 117 -35.64 20.22 -23.58
CA ALA A 117 -35.86 20.69 -22.23
C ALA A 117 -34.62 20.29 -21.42
N VAL A 118 -33.85 21.29 -21.01
CA VAL A 118 -32.80 21.13 -20.01
C VAL A 118 -33.51 20.64 -18.76
N GLN A 119 -33.49 19.33 -18.53
CA GLN A 119 -33.98 18.78 -17.27
C GLN A 119 -32.96 19.17 -16.19
N PRO A 120 -33.42 19.67 -15.03
CA PRO A 120 -32.55 20.14 -13.94
C PRO A 120 -31.69 19.02 -13.34
#